data_AF-A0A2V2EQK5-F1
#
_entry.id   AF-A0A2V2EQK5-F1
#
_cell.length_a   1.000
_cell.length_b   1.000
_cell.length_c   1.000
_cell.angle_alpha   90.00
_cell.angle_beta   90.00
_cell.angle_gamma   90.00
#
_symmetry.space_group_name_H-M   'P 1'
#
loop_
_entity.id
_entity.type
_entity.pdbx_description
1 polymer ?
#
loop_
_entity_poly.entity_id
_entity_poly.type
_entity_poly.pdbx_seq_one_letter_code
_entity_poly.pdbx_strand_id
1 'polypeptide(L)'
;MKKIASMLLVGLLAVGLLSGCGAKDVSGTVSTDGSTSMEKVIGALGEDFMANNKGVTFTYNPTGSGSGIKAVSEGRCDIGLSSRNLKDEEVKSGLKETVLAYDGIAVIVNPENQVADLSLEDIAKIYTGEVTNWKDLGGNDAEIVVIGREAGSGTRDGFESITETKDACVYRQELTST
;
A
#
# COMPACT_ATOMS: atom_id res chain seq x y z
N MET A 1 -44.07 2.22 -54.77
CA MET A 1 -42.81 1.47 -54.49
C MET A 1 -41.69 2.35 -53.94
N LYS A 2 -41.31 3.47 -54.58
CA LYS A 2 -40.24 4.37 -54.10
C LYS A 2 -40.46 4.96 -52.68
N LYS A 3 -41.70 5.32 -52.33
CA LYS A 3 -42.04 5.87 -50.99
C LYS A 3 -41.99 4.83 -49.86
N ILE A 4 -42.24 3.56 -50.17
CA ILE A 4 -42.19 2.45 -49.20
C ILE A 4 -40.73 2.05 -48.93
N ALA A 5 -39.88 2.07 -49.96
CA ALA A 5 -38.45 1.84 -49.82
C ALA A 5 -37.75 2.91 -48.97
N SER A 6 -38.12 4.20 -49.10
CA SER A 6 -37.58 5.26 -48.25
C SER A 6 -38.02 5.18 -46.78
N MET A 7 -39.23 4.70 -46.50
CA MET A 7 -39.71 4.50 -45.12
C MET A 7 -39.01 3.35 -44.40
N LEU A 8 -38.70 2.25 -45.13
CA LEU A 8 -37.92 1.12 -44.63
C LEU A 8 -36.46 1.50 -44.34
N LEU A 9 -35.87 2.40 -45.14
CA LEU A 9 -34.49 2.84 -44.95
C LEU A 9 -34.33 3.77 -43.73
N VAL A 10 -35.33 4.61 -43.45
CA VAL A 10 -35.36 5.45 -42.23
C VAL A 10 -35.59 4.60 -40.98
N GLY A 11 -36.41 3.54 -41.07
CA GLY A 11 -36.58 2.56 -40.00
C GLY A 11 -35.29 1.80 -39.67
N LEU A 12 -34.52 1.37 -40.67
CA LEU A 12 -33.23 0.70 -40.45
C LEU A 12 -32.15 1.62 -39.89
N LEU A 13 -32.12 2.90 -40.28
CA LEU A 13 -31.18 3.87 -39.70
C LEU A 13 -31.52 4.23 -38.24
N ALA A 14 -32.80 4.22 -37.86
CA ALA A 14 -33.21 4.48 -36.48
C ALA A 14 -32.84 3.34 -35.51
N VAL A 15 -32.77 2.09 -35.99
CA VAL A 15 -32.34 0.94 -35.18
C VAL A 15 -30.81 0.88 -35.03
N GLY A 16 -30.05 1.41 -36.00
CA GLY A 16 -28.58 1.51 -35.92
C GLY A 16 -28.03 2.56 -34.94
N LEU A 17 -28.88 3.49 -34.49
CA LEU A 17 -28.50 4.57 -33.55
C LEU A 17 -28.74 4.21 -32.06
N LEU A 18 -29.28 3.03 -31.78
CA LEU A 18 -29.49 2.52 -30.41
C LEU A 18 -28.38 1.58 -29.92
N SER A 19 -27.28 1.42 -30.68
CA SER A 19 -26.00 0.94 -30.16
C SER A 19 -25.33 2.02 -29.29
N GLY A 20 -26.13 2.61 -28.40
CA GLY A 20 -25.66 3.51 -27.37
C GLY A 20 -24.59 2.78 -26.56
N CYS A 21 -23.53 3.51 -26.24
CA CYS A 21 -22.52 3.10 -25.29
C CYS A 21 -23.21 2.71 -23.97
N GLY A 22 -23.57 1.44 -23.83
CA GLY A 22 -23.82 0.86 -22.53
C GLY A 22 -22.49 0.92 -21.79
N ALA A 23 -22.39 1.80 -20.79
CA ALA A 23 -21.35 1.66 -19.78
C ALA A 23 -21.43 0.19 -19.33
N LYS A 24 -20.34 -0.56 -19.51
CA LYS A 24 -20.29 -1.93 -18.99
C LYS A 24 -20.43 -1.79 -17.49
N ASP A 25 -21.58 -2.18 -16.95
CA ASP A 25 -21.79 -2.27 -15.52
C ASP A 25 -20.70 -3.19 -14.96
N VAL A 26 -19.79 -2.61 -14.18
CA VAL A 26 -18.72 -3.36 -13.51
C VAL A 26 -19.38 -4.14 -12.38
N SER A 27 -19.09 -5.43 -12.30
CA SER A 27 -19.63 -6.33 -11.26
C SER A 27 -18.60 -7.40 -10.92
N GLY A 28 -18.79 -8.07 -9.78
CA GLY A 28 -17.86 -9.08 -9.28
C GLY A 28 -17.12 -8.64 -8.03
N THR A 29 -16.02 -9.31 -7.70
CA THR A 29 -15.19 -8.98 -6.53
C THR A 29 -13.91 -8.31 -6.98
N VAL A 30 -13.53 -7.24 -6.30
CA VAL A 30 -12.18 -6.68 -6.34
C VAL A 30 -11.52 -7.00 -5.00
N SER A 31 -10.47 -7.81 -5.06
CA SER A 31 -9.74 -8.30 -3.91
C SER A 31 -8.37 -7.63 -3.81
N THR A 32 -8.06 -7.15 -2.61
CA THR A 32 -6.79 -6.49 -2.31
C THR A 32 -6.09 -7.17 -1.15
N ASP A 33 -4.77 -7.22 -1.21
CA ASP A 33 -3.94 -7.85 -0.18
C ASP A 33 -2.66 -7.05 0.01
N GLY A 34 -2.24 -6.81 1.25
CA GLY A 34 -0.88 -6.34 1.53
C GLY A 34 -0.80 -5.30 2.63
N SER A 35 -0.20 -4.15 2.30
CA SER A 35 0.17 -3.10 3.24
C SER A 35 -0.92 -2.77 4.28
N THR A 36 -0.51 -2.76 5.54
CA THR A 36 -1.33 -2.32 6.68
C THR A 36 -1.40 -0.80 6.79
N SER A 37 -0.40 -0.05 6.32
CA SER A 37 -0.47 1.43 6.34
C SER A 37 -1.55 1.97 5.39
N MET A 38 -1.94 1.16 4.41
CA MET A 38 -3.00 1.47 3.44
C MET A 38 -4.42 1.24 3.96
N GLU A 39 -4.63 0.59 5.11
CA GLU A 39 -5.94 0.12 5.59
C GLU A 39 -7.03 1.20 5.50
N LYS A 40 -6.78 2.38 6.09
CA LYS A 40 -7.77 3.47 6.11
C LYS A 40 -8.04 4.03 4.72
N VAL A 41 -6.99 4.18 3.90
CA VAL A 41 -7.09 4.77 2.56
C VAL A 41 -7.82 3.81 1.62
N ILE A 42 -7.40 2.54 1.58
CA ILE A 42 -8.02 1.56 0.69
C ILE A 42 -9.43 1.19 1.13
N GLY A 43 -9.73 1.22 2.44
CA GLY A 43 -11.08 1.06 2.97
C GLY A 43 -12.01 2.15 2.43
N ALA A 44 -11.63 3.42 2.57
CA ALA A 44 -12.42 4.55 2.06
C ALA A 44 -12.61 4.49 0.53
N LEU A 45 -11.56 4.15 -0.22
CA LEU A 45 -11.65 3.98 -1.67
C LEU A 45 -12.54 2.80 -2.07
N GLY A 46 -12.47 1.70 -1.34
CA GLY A 46 -13.30 0.52 -1.55
C GLY A 46 -14.78 0.78 -1.30
N GLU A 47 -15.10 1.50 -0.21
CA GLU A 47 -16.46 1.94 0.10
C GLU A 47 -17.06 2.82 -1.01
N ASP A 48 -16.31 3.85 -1.44
CA ASP A 48 -16.76 4.74 -2.52
C ASP A 48 -16.88 4.00 -3.86
N PHE A 49 -15.95 3.07 -4.16
CA PHE A 49 -16.01 2.26 -5.37
C PHE A 49 -17.26 1.37 -5.40
N MET A 50 -17.61 0.72 -4.28
CA MET A 50 -18.83 -0.07 -4.16
C MET A 50 -20.09 0.79 -4.27
N ALA A 51 -20.09 2.00 -3.69
CA ALA A 51 -21.23 2.92 -3.78
C ALA A 51 -21.51 3.35 -5.22
N ASN A 52 -20.45 3.54 -6.02
CA ASN A 52 -20.53 3.98 -7.40
C ASN A 52 -20.72 2.83 -8.42
N ASN A 53 -20.50 1.57 -8.03
CA ASN A 53 -20.58 0.41 -8.94
C ASN A 53 -21.46 -0.70 -8.35
N LYS A 54 -22.73 -0.72 -8.77
CA LYS A 54 -23.69 -1.73 -8.29
C LYS A 54 -23.26 -3.13 -8.69
N GLY A 55 -23.25 -4.05 -7.73
CA GLY A 55 -22.87 -5.45 -7.96
C GLY A 55 -21.36 -5.72 -7.86
N VAL A 56 -20.57 -4.71 -7.46
CA VAL A 56 -19.18 -4.90 -7.02
C VAL A 56 -19.14 -5.20 -5.52
N THR A 57 -18.25 -6.11 -5.13
CA THR A 57 -17.80 -6.31 -3.75
C THR A 57 -16.32 -5.98 -3.66
N PHE A 58 -15.92 -5.21 -2.66
CA PHE A 58 -14.52 -4.92 -2.37
C PHE A 58 -14.07 -5.71 -1.14
N THR A 59 -12.85 -6.26 -1.17
CA THR A 59 -12.25 -6.95 -0.03
C THR A 59 -10.80 -6.51 0.21
N TYR A 60 -10.42 -6.40 1.48
CA TYR A 60 -9.09 -6.02 1.93
C TYR A 60 -8.53 -7.04 2.91
N ASN A 61 -7.30 -7.49 2.65
CA ASN A 61 -6.56 -8.42 3.50
C ASN A 61 -5.23 -7.78 4.00
N PRO A 62 -5.10 -7.47 5.31
CA PRO A 62 -3.94 -6.76 5.88
C PRO A 62 -2.78 -7.71 6.20
N THR A 63 -2.00 -8.14 5.21
CA THR A 63 -0.91 -9.14 5.40
C THR A 63 0.52 -8.58 5.36
N GLY A 64 0.67 -7.28 5.09
CA GLY A 64 1.97 -6.61 4.89
C GLY A 64 2.40 -6.56 3.42
N SER A 65 3.22 -5.56 3.07
CA SER A 65 3.56 -5.23 1.68
C SER A 65 4.21 -6.39 0.91
N GLY A 66 5.15 -7.11 1.53
CA GLY A 66 5.80 -8.25 0.87
C GLY A 66 4.81 -9.39 0.55
N SER A 67 3.91 -9.68 1.48
CA SER A 67 2.85 -10.68 1.32
C SER A 67 1.85 -10.27 0.23
N GLY A 68 1.47 -8.99 0.16
CA GLY A 68 0.58 -8.45 -0.87
C GLY A 68 1.18 -8.47 -2.27
N ILE A 69 2.45 -8.10 -2.41
CA ILE A 69 3.18 -8.20 -3.69
C ILE A 69 3.24 -9.65 -4.18
N LYS A 70 3.53 -10.58 -3.27
CA LYS A 70 3.50 -12.01 -3.58
C LYS A 70 2.10 -12.48 -3.96
N ALA A 71 1.06 -12.02 -3.26
CA ALA A 71 -0.33 -12.38 -3.52
C ALA A 71 -0.78 -11.99 -4.93
N VAL A 72 -0.51 -10.76 -5.35
CA VAL A 72 -0.88 -10.32 -6.71
C VAL A 72 -0.04 -11.04 -7.77
N SER A 73 1.25 -11.29 -7.51
CA SER A 73 2.11 -12.04 -8.43
C SER A 73 1.65 -13.49 -8.64
N GLU A 74 1.04 -14.10 -7.62
CA GLU A 74 0.50 -15.46 -7.65
C GLU A 74 -0.97 -15.51 -8.11
N GLY A 75 -1.58 -14.36 -8.43
CA GLY A 75 -2.99 -14.27 -8.81
C GLY A 75 -3.97 -14.58 -7.68
N ARG A 76 -3.54 -14.44 -6.41
CA ARG A 76 -4.40 -14.64 -5.23
C ARG A 76 -5.25 -13.41 -4.89
N CYS A 77 -4.90 -12.24 -5.40
CA CYS A 77 -5.69 -11.02 -5.32
C CYS A 77 -5.57 -10.23 -6.62
N ASP A 78 -6.47 -9.25 -6.81
CA ASP A 78 -6.46 -8.38 -7.98
C ASP A 78 -5.44 -7.24 -7.84
N ILE A 79 -5.25 -6.74 -6.62
CA ILE A 79 -4.34 -5.61 -6.33
C ILE A 79 -3.48 -5.92 -5.09
N GLY A 80 -2.16 -5.88 -5.27
CA GLY A 80 -1.19 -5.93 -4.18
C GLY A 80 -0.92 -4.53 -3.63
N LEU A 81 -1.15 -4.31 -2.34
CA LEU A 81 -0.90 -3.03 -1.67
C LEU A 81 0.51 -3.01 -1.09
N SER A 82 1.28 -1.96 -1.37
CA SER A 82 2.67 -1.83 -0.93
C SER A 82 3.01 -0.43 -0.43
N SER A 83 3.75 -0.34 0.67
CA SER A 83 4.37 0.89 1.21
C SER A 83 5.86 1.01 0.87
N ARG A 84 6.31 0.25 -0.13
CA ARG A 84 7.65 0.34 -0.70
C ARG A 84 7.59 0.17 -2.21
N ASN A 85 8.62 0.62 -2.90
CA ASN A 85 8.79 0.35 -4.33
C ASN A 85 8.93 -1.15 -4.59
N LEU A 86 8.58 -1.55 -5.81
CA LEU A 86 8.87 -2.90 -6.29
C LEU A 86 10.39 -3.10 -6.37
N LYS A 87 10.85 -4.30 -5.99
CA LYS A 87 12.22 -4.74 -6.22
C LYS A 87 12.40 -5.08 -7.70
N ASP A 88 13.64 -5.03 -8.20
CA ASP A 88 13.95 -5.35 -9.59
C ASP A 88 13.41 -6.71 -10.04
N GLU A 89 13.43 -7.71 -9.16
CA GLU A 89 12.89 -9.05 -9.44
C GLU A 89 11.37 -9.06 -9.58
N GLU A 90 10.66 -8.24 -8.79
CA GLU A 90 9.20 -8.08 -8.81
C GLU A 90 8.77 -7.31 -10.07
N VAL A 91 9.55 -6.33 -10.52
CA VAL A 91 9.32 -5.65 -11.81
C VAL A 91 9.54 -6.62 -12.97
N LYS A 92 10.61 -7.44 -12.93
CA LYS A 92 10.90 -8.44 -13.95
C LYS A 92 9.87 -9.56 -14.04
N SER A 93 9.11 -9.83 -12.98
CA SER A 93 8.00 -10.79 -13.01
C SER A 93 6.75 -10.24 -13.72
N GLY A 94 6.77 -8.97 -14.12
CA GLY A 94 5.70 -8.32 -14.88
C GLY A 94 4.72 -7.50 -14.04
N LEU A 95 4.99 -7.36 -12.73
CA LEU A 95 4.21 -6.44 -11.89
C LEU A 95 4.42 -5.00 -12.33
N LYS A 96 3.33 -4.23 -12.27
CA LYS A 96 3.33 -2.80 -12.55
C LYS A 96 2.87 -2.07 -11.30
N GLU A 97 3.65 -1.08 -10.87
CA GLU A 97 3.27 -0.21 -9.78
C GLU A 97 2.38 0.94 -10.27
N THR A 98 1.48 1.39 -9.40
CA THR A 98 0.72 2.63 -9.57
C THR A 98 0.86 3.39 -8.27
N VAL A 99 1.58 4.51 -8.30
CA VAL A 99 1.78 5.35 -7.12
C VAL A 99 0.48 6.08 -6.81
N LEU A 100 -0.15 5.71 -5.69
CA LEU A 100 -1.37 6.34 -5.20
C LEU A 100 -1.08 7.58 -4.34
N ALA A 101 -0.07 7.48 -3.48
CA ALA A 101 0.29 8.51 -2.52
C ALA A 101 1.76 8.33 -2.05
N TYR A 102 2.28 9.37 -1.40
CA TYR A 102 3.52 9.30 -0.62
C TYR A 102 3.17 9.43 0.86
N ASP A 103 3.69 8.54 1.69
CA ASP A 103 3.59 8.61 3.15
C ASP A 103 4.94 8.94 3.79
N GLY A 104 4.90 9.42 5.03
CA GLY A 104 6.08 9.72 5.83
C GLY A 104 6.24 8.70 6.94
N ILE A 105 7.48 8.30 7.22
CA ILE A 105 7.83 7.48 8.39
C ILE A 105 8.27 8.43 9.51
N ALA A 106 7.64 8.30 10.67
CA ALA A 106 8.02 9.03 11.88
C ALA A 106 8.60 8.06 12.91
N VAL A 107 9.73 8.44 13.51
CA VAL A 107 10.28 7.76 14.69
C VAL A 107 9.62 8.38 15.92
N ILE A 108 9.02 7.55 16.75
CA ILE A 108 8.37 7.97 18.00
C ILE A 108 9.15 7.44 19.19
N VAL A 109 9.25 8.26 20.23
CA VAL A 109 9.86 7.91 21.52
C VAL A 109 8.82 8.01 22.63
N ASN A 110 9.15 7.47 23.80
CA ASN A 110 8.33 7.64 25.00
C ASN A 110 8.15 9.15 25.30
N PRO A 111 6.95 9.64 25.67
CA PRO A 111 6.72 11.06 25.99
C PRO A 111 7.60 11.64 27.10
N GLU A 112 8.13 10.81 28.00
CA GLU A 112 9.06 11.22 29.05
C GLU A 112 10.52 11.36 28.57
N ASN A 113 10.82 10.91 27.35
CA ASN A 113 12.13 11.10 26.74
C ASN A 113 12.29 12.56 26.29
N GLN A 114 13.36 13.20 26.78
CA GLN A 114 13.64 14.61 26.54
C GLN A 114 14.50 14.85 25.29
N VAL A 115 15.04 13.79 24.68
CA VAL A 115 15.84 13.92 23.45
C VAL A 115 14.94 14.41 22.32
N ALA A 116 15.29 15.59 21.80
CA ALA A 116 14.69 16.18 20.62
C ALA A 116 15.69 16.10 19.45
N ASP A 117 15.18 16.06 18.22
CA ASP A 117 15.95 16.21 16.97
C ASP A 117 17.09 15.20 16.76
N LEU A 118 16.74 13.90 16.73
CA LEU A 118 17.68 12.85 16.31
C LEU A 118 18.02 12.96 14.82
N SER A 119 19.30 12.86 14.49
CA SER A 119 19.73 12.74 13.09
C SER A 119 19.45 11.34 12.55
N LEU A 120 19.46 11.18 11.22
CA LEU A 120 19.38 9.86 10.59
C LEU A 120 20.53 8.94 11.03
N GLU A 121 21.71 9.50 11.27
CA GLU A 121 22.87 8.75 11.76
C GLU A 121 22.63 8.24 13.19
N ASP A 122 22.08 9.06 14.08
CA ASP A 122 21.75 8.65 15.45
C ASP A 122 20.67 7.57 15.45
N ILE A 123 19.65 7.72 14.60
CA ILE A 123 18.60 6.72 14.41
C ILE A 123 19.21 5.40 13.92
N ALA A 124 20.09 5.45 12.93
CA ALA A 124 20.77 4.26 12.44
C ALA A 124 21.57 3.57 13.55
N LYS A 125 22.37 4.33 14.31
CA LYS A 125 23.17 3.82 15.45
C LYS A 125 22.33 3.21 16.56
N ILE A 126 21.17 3.80 16.86
CA ILE A 126 20.19 3.23 17.79
C ILE A 126 19.72 1.88 17.27
N TYR A 127 19.26 1.83 16.02
CA TYR A 127 18.65 0.64 15.47
C TYR A 127 19.66 -0.48 15.19
N THR A 128 20.94 -0.19 14.96
CA THR A 128 22.01 -1.20 14.85
C THR A 128 22.59 -1.64 16.20
N GLY A 129 22.17 -1.01 17.31
CA GLY A 129 22.66 -1.30 18.65
C GLY A 129 24.04 -0.73 18.98
N GLU A 130 24.56 0.19 18.16
CA GLU A 130 25.78 0.96 18.48
C GLU A 130 25.52 1.92 19.65
N VAL A 131 24.33 2.54 19.68
CA VAL A 131 23.87 3.38 20.78
C VAL A 131 22.74 2.66 21.51
N THR A 132 22.94 2.41 22.80
CA THR A 132 22.01 1.59 23.62
C THR A 132 21.48 2.34 24.84
N ASN A 133 21.91 3.58 25.08
CA ASN A 133 21.44 4.40 26.20
C ASN A 133 21.18 5.84 25.76
N TRP A 134 20.08 6.43 26.24
CA TRP A 134 19.68 7.79 25.88
C TRP A 134 20.68 8.86 26.32
N LYS A 135 21.49 8.61 27.36
CA LYS A 135 22.52 9.56 27.80
C LYS A 135 23.58 9.84 26.74
N ASP A 136 23.83 8.88 25.85
CA ASP A 136 24.79 9.02 24.77
C ASP A 136 24.28 9.98 23.68
N LEU A 137 23.00 10.34 23.74
CA LEU A 137 22.30 11.26 22.84
C LEU A 137 21.75 12.49 23.60
N GLY A 138 22.28 12.78 24.79
CA GLY A 138 21.88 13.95 25.59
C GLY A 138 20.59 13.77 26.40
N GLY A 139 20.07 12.55 26.52
CA GLY A 139 18.93 12.21 27.35
C GLY A 139 19.29 11.75 28.77
N ASN A 140 18.32 11.12 29.43
CA ASN A 140 18.52 10.50 30.75
C ASN A 140 19.39 9.23 30.65
N ASP A 141 20.01 8.82 31.77
CA ASP A 141 20.64 7.49 31.87
C ASP A 141 19.56 6.41 31.89
N ALA A 142 19.14 5.99 30.70
CA ALA A 142 18.05 5.07 30.48
C ALA A 142 18.33 4.22 29.23
N GLU A 143 18.11 2.91 29.34
CA GLU A 143 18.27 1.96 28.23
C GLU A 143 17.34 2.30 27.06
N ILE A 144 17.85 2.17 25.84
CA ILE A 144 17.07 2.28 24.62
C ILE A 144 16.46 0.93 24.29
N VAL A 145 15.12 0.89 24.26
CA VAL A 145 14.35 -0.28 23.83
C VAL A 145 13.88 -0.06 22.40
N VAL A 146 14.53 -0.73 21.45
CA VAL A 146 14.20 -0.62 20.02
C VAL A 146 13.00 -1.51 19.70
N ILE A 147 11.91 -0.90 19.22
CA ILE A 147 10.71 -1.60 18.74
C ILE A 147 10.62 -1.40 17.23
N GLY A 148 10.42 -2.50 16.51
CA GLY A 148 10.34 -2.51 15.07
C GLY A 148 9.10 -3.19 14.53
N ARG A 149 9.06 -3.30 13.21
CA ARG A 149 8.04 -4.04 12.47
C ARG A 149 8.57 -5.40 12.04
N GLU A 150 7.66 -6.33 11.80
CA GLU A 150 7.95 -7.65 11.27
C GLU A 150 8.68 -7.59 9.92
N ALA A 151 9.45 -8.63 9.58
CA ALA A 151 10.25 -8.69 8.35
C ALA A 151 9.45 -8.55 7.03
N GLY A 152 8.12 -8.76 7.05
CA GLY A 152 7.24 -8.58 5.89
C GLY A 152 6.72 -7.14 5.69
N SER A 153 7.08 -6.22 6.58
CA SER A 153 6.57 -4.86 6.60
C SER A 153 7.24 -3.96 5.56
N GLY A 154 6.43 -3.30 4.72
CA GLY A 154 6.93 -2.26 3.83
C GLY A 154 7.43 -1.02 4.57
N THR A 155 6.87 -0.70 5.75
CA THR A 155 7.37 0.40 6.59
C THR A 155 8.77 0.10 7.11
N ARG A 156 9.06 -1.17 7.46
CA ARG A 156 10.42 -1.60 7.82
C ARG A 156 11.36 -1.48 6.63
N ASP A 157 10.96 -2.03 5.48
CA ASP A 157 11.77 -1.95 4.26
C ASP A 157 12.08 -0.48 3.91
N GLY A 158 11.09 0.40 4.00
CA GLY A 158 11.25 1.84 3.78
C GLY A 158 12.17 2.50 4.80
N PHE A 159 11.98 2.22 6.09
CA PHE A 159 12.84 2.70 7.17
C PHE A 159 14.31 2.29 6.95
N GLU A 160 14.56 0.99 6.79
CA GLU A 160 15.92 0.45 6.62
C GLU A 160 16.60 0.96 5.34
N SER A 161 15.83 1.28 4.29
CA SER A 161 16.36 1.91 3.07
C SER A 161 16.77 3.36 3.32
N ILE A 162 16.01 4.12 4.13
CA ILE A 162 16.28 5.52 4.45
C ILE A 162 17.47 5.65 5.41
N THR A 163 17.57 4.74 6.38
CA THR A 163 18.65 4.74 7.39
C THR A 163 19.88 3.95 6.96
N GLU A 164 19.83 3.29 5.80
CA GLU A 164 20.90 2.40 5.30
C GLU A 164 21.25 1.25 6.27
N THR A 165 20.27 0.78 7.05
CA THR A 165 20.45 -0.25 8.10
C THR A 165 19.86 -1.61 7.72
N LYS A 166 19.74 -1.87 6.41
CA LYS A 166 19.16 -3.11 5.90
C LYS A 166 19.82 -4.35 6.50
N ASP A 167 19.00 -5.24 7.03
CA ASP A 167 19.41 -6.50 7.68
C ASP A 167 20.35 -6.33 8.89
N ALA A 168 20.57 -5.10 9.38
CA ALA A 168 21.46 -4.77 10.48
C ALA A 168 20.74 -4.35 11.76
N CYS A 169 19.42 -4.15 11.70
CA CYS A 169 18.64 -3.67 12.84
C CYS A 169 18.48 -4.74 13.93
N VAL A 170 18.64 -4.32 15.19
CA VAL A 170 18.50 -5.14 16.39
C VAL A 170 17.26 -4.71 17.15
N TYR A 171 16.20 -5.49 17.04
CA TYR A 171 14.92 -5.20 17.68
C TYR A 171 14.79 -5.95 19.01
N ARG A 172 14.30 -5.26 20.04
CA ARG A 172 13.84 -5.91 21.28
C ARG A 172 12.51 -6.62 21.06
N GLN A 173 11.64 -6.01 20.25
CA GLN A 173 10.33 -6.52 19.92
C GLN A 173 9.96 -6.10 18.50
N GLU A 174 9.31 -7.02 17.78
CA GLU A 174 8.68 -6.77 16.48
C GLU A 174 7.16 -6.77 16.65
N LEU A 175 6.49 -5.80 16.02
CA LEU A 175 5.03 -5.68 16.01
C LEU A 175 4.50 -5.95 14.60
N THR A 176 3.37 -6.64 14.50
CA THR A 176 2.74 -7.04 13.22
C THR A 176 1.71 -6.04 12.70
N SER A 177 1.41 -5.00 13.47
CA SER A 177 0.47 -3.93 13.10
C SER A 177 0.91 -2.61 13.72
N THR A 178 0.58 -1.51 13.03
CA THR A 178 0.72 -0.12 13.50
C THR A 178 -0.62 0.43 13.95
#